data_AF-A0A7X6QMI5-F1
#
_entry.id   AF-A0A7X6QMI5-F1
#
_cell.length_a   1.000
_cell.length_b   1.000
_cell.length_c   1.000
_cell.angle_alpha   90.00
_cell.angle_beta   90.00
_cell.angle_gamma   90.00
#
_symmetry.space_group_name_H-M   'P 1'
#
loop_
_entity.id
_entity.type
_entity.pdbx_description
1 polymer ?
#
loop_
_entity_poly.entity_id
_entity_poly.type
_entity_poly.pdbx_seq_one_letter_code
_entity_poly.pdbx_strand_id
1 'polypeptide(L)' 'MNTFGRIFRLSSFGESHGRGIGGVIDGCPPGLSVDLDLIRTELGRRRPGQTALSTARNEA' A
#
# COMPACT_ATOMS: atom_id res chain seq x y z
N MET A 1 3.63 -17.66 -2.18
CA MET A 1 2.19 -17.42 -2.38
C MET A 1 1.93 -15.95 -2.09
N ASN A 2 1.56 -15.15 -3.09
CA ASN A 2 1.50 -13.68 -3.04
C ASN A 2 0.05 -13.15 -2.89
N THR A 3 -0.88 -14.03 -2.53
CA THR A 3 -2.31 -13.73 -2.42
C THR A 3 -2.78 -13.98 -1.00
N PHE A 4 -3.49 -13.02 -0.41
CA PHE A 4 -4.10 -13.10 0.91
C PHE A 4 -5.62 -12.89 0.80
N GLY A 5 -6.41 -13.69 1.53
CA GLY A 5 -7.87 -13.61 1.54
C GLY A 5 -8.58 -14.60 0.60
N ARG A 6 -9.91 -14.67 0.70
CA ARG A 6 -10.76 -15.64 -0.02
C ARG A 6 -11.88 -14.97 -0.83
N ILE A 7 -12.70 -14.14 -0.19
CA ILE A 7 -13.76 -13.35 -0.85
C ILE A 7 -13.24 -11.95 -1.17
N PHE A 8 -12.71 -11.26 -0.16
CA PHE A 8 -11.90 -10.05 -0.33
C PHE A 8 -10.43 -10.47 -0.42
N ARG A 9 -9.80 -10.27 -1.57
CA ARG A 9 -8.52 -10.90 -1.90
C ARG A 9 -7.50 -9.86 -2.34
N LEU A 10 -6.35 -9.83 -1.67
CA LEU A 10 -5.19 -9.00 -2.03
C LEU A 10 -4.14 -9.86 -2.71
N SER A 11 -3.73 -9.50 -3.92
CA SER A 11 -2.62 -10.13 -4.63
C SER A 11 -1.51 -9.10 -4.83
N SER A 12 -0.34 -9.29 -4.22
CA SER A 12 0.79 -8.37 -4.38
C SER A 12 1.75 -8.81 -5.48
N PHE A 13 2.41 -7.84 -6.10
CA PHE A 13 3.43 -8.06 -7.13
C PHE A 13 4.50 -6.96 -7.09
N GLY A 14 5.61 -7.21 -7.76
CA GLY A 14 6.76 -6.30 -7.77
C GLY A 14 7.90 -6.80 -6.89
N GLU A 15 9.09 -6.32 -7.20
CA GLU A 15 10.35 -6.71 -6.57
C GLU A 15 11.00 -5.50 -5.91
N SER A 16 11.80 -5.74 -4.86
CA SER A 16 12.46 -4.67 -4.10
C SER A 16 13.42 -3.81 -4.92
N HIS A 17 13.92 -4.34 -6.03
CA HIS A 17 14.82 -3.64 -6.96
C HIS A 17 14.12 -3.22 -8.26
N GLY A 18 12.82 -3.47 -8.38
CA GLY A 18 12.01 -3.00 -9.49
C GLY A 18 11.71 -1.52 -9.39
N ARG A 19 11.21 -0.92 -10.49
CA ARG A 19 10.80 0.50 -10.52
C ARG A 19 9.61 0.82 -9.61
N GLY A 20 8.94 -0.20 -9.08
CA GLY A 20 7.84 -0.06 -8.14
C GLY A 20 7.28 -1.41 -7.69
N ILE A 21 6.46 -1.36 -6.65
CA ILE A 21 5.66 -2.47 -6.15
C ILE A 21 4.18 -2.18 -6.35
N GLY A 22 3.34 -3.21 -6.40
CA GLY A 22 1.91 -3.07 -6.61
C GLY A 22 1.09 -4.20 -6.01
N GLY A 23 -0.23 -4.07 -6.13
CA GLY A 23 -1.15 -5.13 -5.76
C GLY A 23 -2.53 -4.93 -6.37
N VAL A 24 -3.27 -6.03 -6.50
CA VAL A 24 -4.67 -6.07 -6.94
C VAL A 24 -5.55 -6.45 -5.77
N ILE A 25 -6.66 -5.75 -5.58
CA ILE A 25 -7.70 -6.07 -4.59
C ILE A 25 -8.94 -6.53 -5.35
N ASP A 26 -9.34 -7.78 -5.14
CA ASP A 26 -10.57 -8.37 -5.69
C ASP A 26 -11.65 -8.51 -4.62
N GLY A 27 -12.91 -8.59 -5.06
CA GLY A 27 -14.06 -8.78 -4.18
C GLY A 27 -14.54 -7.50 -3.48
N CYS A 28 -14.15 -6.34 -4.00
CA CYS A 28 -14.64 -5.06 -3.51
C CYS A 28 -16.10 -4.87 -3.96
N PRO A 29 -17.04 -4.58 -3.04
CA PRO A 29 -18.43 -4.36 -3.41
C PRO A 29 -18.57 -3.11 -4.29
N PRO A 30 -19.50 -3.12 -5.27
CA PRO A 30 -19.77 -1.93 -6.08
C PRO A 30 -20.36 -0.80 -5.21
N GLY A 31 -20.06 0.45 -5.57
CA GLY A 31 -20.54 1.63 -4.84
C GLY A 31 -19.68 2.02 -3.63
N LEU A 32 -18.60 1.30 -3.34
CA LEU A 32 -17.60 1.76 -2.37
C LEU A 32 -16.87 2.99 -2.94
N SER A 33 -17.01 4.13 -2.26
CA SER A 33 -16.20 5.30 -2.57
C SER A 33 -14.76 5.06 -2.13
N VAL A 34 -13.81 5.19 -3.04
CA VAL A 34 -12.39 5.04 -2.75
C VAL A 34 -11.83 6.41 -2.40
N ASP A 35 -11.58 6.62 -1.10
CA ASP A 35 -10.94 7.84 -0.60
C ASP A 35 -9.42 7.77 -0.79
N LEU A 36 -8.93 8.51 -1.79
CA LEU A 36 -7.50 8.57 -2.11
C LEU A 36 -6.69 9.34 -1.05
N ASP A 37 -7.30 10.28 -0.33
CA ASP A 37 -6.63 11.07 0.71
C ASP A 37 -6.43 10.23 1.97
N LEU A 38 -7.40 9.39 2.30
CA LEU A 38 -7.25 8.37 3.34
C LEU A 38 -6.10 7.41 3.01
N ILE A 39 -6.05 6.91 1.77
CA ILE A 39 -4.98 6.00 1.33
C ILE A 39 -3.61 6.66 1.45
N ARG A 40 -3.47 7.92 0.99
CA ARG A 40 -2.21 8.68 1.10
C ARG A 40 -1.80 8.90 2.55
N THR A 41 -2.76 9.19 3.43
CA THR A 41 -2.52 9.38 4.87
C THR A 41 -2.00 8.10 5.52
N GLU A 42 -2.62 6.95 5.23
CA GLU A 42 -2.19 5.65 5.75
C GLU A 42 -0.82 5.21 5.19
N LEU A 43 -0.55 5.49 3.91
CA LEU A 43 0.79 5.30 3.33
C LEU A 43 1.84 6.20 4.02
N GLY A 44 1.47 7.45 4.32
CA GLY A 44 2.33 8.41 5.03
C GLY A 44 2.67 7.98 6.46
N ARG A 45 1.72 7.37 7.18
CA ARG A 45 1.95 6.79 8.52
C ARG A 45 2.98 5.66 8.49
N ARG A 46 3.03 4.91 7.39
CA ARG A 46 3.98 3.81 7.21
C ARG A 46 5.40 4.28 6.85
N ARG A 47 5.59 5.53 6.40
CA ARG A 47 6.92 6.04 6.07
C ARG A 47 7.80 6.07 7.34
N PRO A 48 8.94 5.35 7.37
CA PRO A 48 9.92 5.50 8.45
C PRO A 48 10.52 6.91 8.40
N GLY A 49 10.65 7.59 9.55
CA GLY A 49 11.13 8.98 9.60
C GLY A 49 10.23 9.99 10.34
N GLN A 50 9.08 9.56 10.89
CA GLN A 50 8.11 10.46 11.56
C GLN A 50 8.59 11.01 12.92
N THR A 51 9.72 10.53 13.45
CA THR A 51 10.32 10.96 14.73
C THR A 51 11.76 11.39 14.51
N ALA A 52 12.23 12.37 15.29
CA ALA A 52 13.56 13.00 15.21
C ALA A 52 14.78 12.06 15.34
N LEU A 53 14.57 10.76 15.54
CA LEU A 53 15.58 9.72 15.68
C LEU A 53 15.77 8.87 14.42
N SER A 54 14.96 9.09 13.36
CA SER A 54 15.00 8.28 12.14
C SER A 54 15.44 9.12 10.95
N THR A 55 16.45 8.65 10.21
CA THR A 55 16.93 9.32 9.00
C THR A 55 15.84 9.28 7.95
N ALA A 56 15.43 10.47 7.47
CA ALA A 56 14.38 10.60 6.47
C ALA A 56 14.83 9.96 5.15
N ARG A 57 14.31 8.77 4.83
CA ARG A 57 14.39 8.23 3.47
C ARG A 57 13.21 8.76 2.67
N ASN A 58 13.53 9.65 1.74
CA ASN A 58 12.59 10.22 0.79
C ASN A 58 12.51 9.28 -0.42
N GLU A 59 11.56 8.35 -0.41
CA GLU A 59 11.17 7.63 -1.63
C GLU A 59 9.99 8.36 -2.27
N ALA A 60 10.22 8.79 -3.51
CA ALA A 60 9.42 9.70 -4.33
C ALA A 60 7.96 9.28 -4.50
#